data_AF-A0A1Q7IN21-F1
#
_entry.id   AF-A0A1Q7IN21-F1
#
_cell.length_a   1.000
_cell.length_b   1.000
_cell.length_c   1.000
_cell.angle_alpha   90.00
_cell.angle_beta   90.00
_cell.angle_gamma   90.00
#
_symmetry.space_group_name_H-M   'P 1'
#
loop_
_entity.id
_entity.type
_entity.pdbx_description
1 polymer ?
#
loop_
_entity_poly.entity_id
_entity_poly.type
_entity_poly.pdbx_seq_one_letter_code
_entity_poly.pdbx_strand_id
1 'polypeptide(L)'
;MTSEDIERNPGQPIERVLQGRFSGVEVSRTSDGGIAVRIRGATSFNASTQPLYVVDGIPMQPGPNGSLTGINPYDIESIQVLKDAADTAIYGMRGANGVIVIKTKRPGR
;
A
#
# COMPACT_ATOMS: atom_id res chain seq x y z
N MET A 1 -1.50 5.92 -9.52
CA MET A 1 -0.06 5.96 -9.84
C MET A 1 0.22 4.91 -10.90
N THR A 2 0.96 5.25 -11.96
CA THR A 2 1.29 4.33 -13.06
C THR A 2 2.70 3.74 -12.91
N SER A 3 3.03 2.77 -13.74
CA SER A 3 4.36 2.15 -13.78
C SER A 3 5.49 3.15 -14.03
N GLU A 4 5.28 4.20 -14.84
CA GLU A 4 6.36 5.17 -15.13
C GLU A 4 6.77 5.97 -13.88
N ASP A 5 5.84 6.25 -12.97
CA ASP A 5 6.13 6.97 -11.72
C ASP A 5 7.00 6.14 -10.76
N ILE A 6 6.87 4.81 -10.82
CA ILE A 6 7.62 3.86 -10.00
C ILE A 6 9.03 3.68 -10.56
N GLU A 7 9.14 3.54 -11.89
CA GLU A 7 10.41 3.43 -12.61
C GLU A 7 11.31 4.66 -12.42
N ARG A 8 10.71 5.85 -12.20
CA ARG A 8 11.45 7.09 -11.90
C ARG A 8 12.06 7.13 -10.49
N ASN A 9 11.72 6.20 -9.60
CA ASN A 9 12.25 6.11 -8.24
C ASN A 9 12.92 4.75 -7.98
N PRO A 10 14.01 4.41 -8.71
CA PRO A 10 14.65 3.11 -8.59
C PRO A 10 15.23 2.91 -7.19
N GLY A 11 14.99 1.74 -6.60
CA GLY A 11 15.55 1.33 -5.31
C GLY A 11 14.89 1.92 -4.06
N GLN A 12 13.80 2.70 -4.20
CA GLN A 12 13.00 3.09 -3.05
C GLN A 12 11.92 2.04 -2.75
N PRO A 13 11.66 1.75 -1.45
CA PRO A 13 10.51 0.94 -1.07
C PRO A 13 9.21 1.57 -1.60
N ILE A 14 8.29 0.74 -2.08
CA ILE A 14 7.02 1.16 -2.73
C ILE A 14 6.27 2.14 -1.83
N GLU A 15 6.29 1.88 -0.52
CA GLU A 15 5.67 2.69 0.52
C GLU A 15 6.16 4.15 0.45
N ARG A 16 7.45 4.38 0.24
CA ARG A 16 8.01 5.73 0.12
C ARG A 16 7.56 6.43 -1.16
N VAL A 17 7.34 5.69 -2.24
CA VAL A 17 6.83 6.26 -3.50
C VAL A 17 5.35 6.67 -3.34
N LEU A 18 4.59 5.98 -2.48
CA LEU A 18 3.22 6.38 -2.15
C LEU A 18 3.17 7.72 -1.41
N GLN A 19 4.21 8.04 -0.64
CA GLN A 19 4.33 9.30 0.07
C GLN A 19 4.34 10.48 -0.92
N GLY A 20 3.33 11.35 -0.84
CA GLY A 20 3.20 12.52 -1.72
C GLY A 20 2.52 12.26 -3.06
N ARG A 21 2.22 10.99 -3.41
CA ARG A 21 1.43 10.64 -4.61
C ARG A 21 -0.05 10.48 -4.30
N PHE A 22 -0.38 10.06 -3.09
CA PHE A 22 -1.76 9.90 -2.64
C PHE A 22 -2.03 10.83 -1.47
N SER A 23 -3.07 11.65 -1.59
CA SER A 23 -3.48 12.54 -0.50
C SER A 23 -3.98 11.71 0.68
N GLY A 24 -3.51 12.09 1.88
CA GLY A 24 -3.83 11.36 3.11
C GLY A 24 -2.99 10.11 3.34
N VAL A 25 -2.09 9.70 2.45
CA VAL A 25 -1.11 8.64 2.75
C VAL A 25 0.07 9.24 3.49
N GLU A 26 0.31 8.73 4.70
CA GLU A 26 1.44 9.08 5.54
C GLU A 26 2.34 7.86 5.69
N VAL A 27 3.65 8.10 5.59
CA VAL A 27 4.67 7.06 5.66
C VAL A 27 5.67 7.49 6.71
N SER A 28 5.79 6.72 7.78
CA SER A 28 6.73 6.98 8.87
C SER A 28 7.66 5.79 9.05
N ARG A 29 8.87 6.05 9.56
CA ARG A 29 9.78 4.97 9.96
C ARG A 29 9.46 4.56 11.40
N THR A 30 9.38 3.27 11.66
CA THR A 30 9.25 2.75 13.02
C THR A 30 10.63 2.70 13.68
N SER A 31 10.64 2.68 15.02
CA SER A 31 11.86 2.60 15.84
C SER A 31 12.73 1.40 15.50
N ASP A 32 12.12 0.31 15.02
CA ASP A 32 12.78 -0.95 14.65
C ASP A 32 13.38 -0.92 13.23
N GLY A 33 13.39 0.26 12.58
CA GLY A 33 13.89 0.43 11.22
C GLY A 33 12.89 0.02 10.12
N GLY A 34 11.64 -0.27 10.50
CA GLY A 34 10.57 -0.56 9.56
C GLY A 34 9.86 0.68 9.02
N ILE A 35 8.87 0.44 8.17
CA ILE A 35 8.04 1.46 7.54
C ILE A 35 6.59 1.22 7.96
N ALA A 36 5.96 2.24 8.54
CA ALA A 36 4.54 2.26 8.80
C ALA A 36 3.85 3.15 7.78
N VAL A 37 2.90 2.59 7.04
CA VAL A 37 2.00 3.34 6.16
C VAL A 37 0.68 3.55 6.90
N ARG A 38 0.13 4.77 6.80
CA ARG A 38 -1.16 5.17 7.38
C ARG A 38 -1.96 5.93 6.34
N ILE A 39 -3.27 5.72 6.32
CA ILE A 39 -4.19 6.46 5.46
C ILE A 39 -5.07 7.33 6.36
N ARG A 40 -4.99 8.66 6.21
CA ARG A 40 -5.76 9.63 6.98
C ARG A 40 -7.25 9.39 6.76
N GLY A 41 -8.00 9.24 7.85
CA GLY A 41 -9.41 8.81 7.83
C GLY A 41 -9.60 7.36 8.30
N ALA A 42 -8.53 6.56 8.30
CA ALA A 42 -8.50 5.28 9.00
C ALA A 42 -8.62 5.49 10.51
N THR A 43 -9.71 5.03 11.10
CA THR A 43 -9.90 5.03 12.56
C THR A 43 -9.47 3.69 13.12
N SER A 44 -8.39 3.64 13.89
CA SER A 44 -8.07 2.48 14.72
C SER A 44 -8.24 2.88 16.19
N PHE A 45 -9.16 2.21 16.87
CA PHE A 45 -9.40 2.44 18.30
C PHE A 45 -8.41 1.66 19.18
N ASN A 46 -7.88 0.51 18.72
CA ASN A 46 -6.95 -0.34 19.50
C ASN A 46 -6.10 -1.31 18.63
N ALA A 47 -6.18 -1.25 17.30
CA ALA A 47 -5.58 -2.22 16.39
C ALA A 47 -4.49 -1.59 15.50
N SER A 48 -3.58 -2.42 14.95
CA SER A 48 -2.55 -1.99 13.99
C SER A 48 -3.15 -1.04 12.95
N THR A 49 -2.57 0.15 12.82
CA THR A 49 -3.03 1.22 11.92
C THR A 49 -2.59 1.01 10.47
N GLN A 50 -2.02 -0.15 10.16
CA GLN A 50 -1.52 -0.43 8.81
C GLN A 50 -2.69 -0.74 7.87
N PRO A 51 -2.64 -0.25 6.62
CA PRO A 51 -3.62 -0.56 5.60
C PRO A 51 -3.49 -2.02 5.16
N LEU A 52 -4.57 -2.53 4.56
CA LEU A 52 -4.53 -3.83 3.87
C LEU A 52 -3.89 -3.63 2.49
N TYR A 53 -2.92 -4.47 2.15
CA TYR A 53 -2.43 -4.53 0.78
C TYR A 53 -3.19 -5.58 -0.01
N VAL A 54 -3.49 -5.30 -1.27
CA VAL A 54 -4.17 -6.25 -2.16
C VAL A 54 -3.39 -6.29 -3.45
N VAL A 55 -2.83 -7.45 -3.77
CA VAL A 55 -1.96 -7.64 -4.94
C VAL A 55 -2.67 -8.57 -5.90
N ASP A 56 -3.06 -8.06 -7.07
CA ASP A 56 -3.82 -8.82 -8.08
C ASP A 56 -5.08 -9.50 -7.52
N GLY A 57 -5.75 -8.82 -6.58
CA GLY A 57 -6.95 -9.32 -5.90
C GLY A 57 -6.67 -10.19 -4.67
N ILE A 58 -5.41 -10.49 -4.36
CA ILE A 58 -5.02 -11.30 -3.20
C ILE A 58 -4.66 -10.37 -2.03
N PRO A 59 -5.38 -10.43 -0.90
CA PRO A 59 -5.10 -9.60 0.26
C PRO A 59 -3.84 -10.10 0.99
N MET A 60 -2.83 -9.22 1.08
CA MET A 60 -1.56 -9.46 1.75
C MET A 60 -1.44 -8.58 2.99
N GLN A 61 -0.83 -9.14 4.04
CA GLN A 61 -0.49 -8.37 5.24
C GLN A 61 0.93 -7.81 5.08
N PRO A 62 1.21 -6.59 5.60
CA PRO A 62 2.57 -6.06 5.57
C PRO A 62 3.54 -7.05 6.24
N GLY A 63 4.74 -7.21 5.67
CA GLY A 63 5.76 -8.08 6.23
C GLY A 63 6.28 -7.61 7.61
N PRO A 64 7.18 -8.37 8.26
CA PRO A 64 7.90 -7.87 9.42
C PRO A 64 8.62 -6.59 8.98
N ASN A 65 8.33 -5.46 9.62
CA ASN A 65 8.74 -4.10 9.26
C ASN A 65 7.77 -3.30 8.36
N GLY A 66 6.56 -3.80 8.11
CA GLY A 66 5.51 -3.05 7.40
C GLY A 66 5.75 -2.84 5.90
N SER A 67 6.80 -3.48 5.36
CA SER A 67 7.16 -3.48 3.95
C SER A 67 6.41 -4.57 3.18
N LEU A 68 6.00 -4.26 1.96
CA LEU A 68 5.56 -5.21 0.97
C LEU A 68 6.75 -6.03 0.47
N THR A 69 6.91 -7.22 1.04
CA THR A 69 7.93 -8.18 0.62
C THR A 69 7.40 -9.03 -0.54
N GLY A 70 8.21 -9.23 -1.57
CA GLY A 70 7.92 -10.19 -2.65
C GLY A 70 7.28 -9.60 -3.91
N ILE A 71 7.23 -8.27 -4.05
CA ILE A 71 6.80 -7.59 -5.27
C ILE A 71 7.96 -6.75 -5.79
N ASN A 72 8.31 -6.94 -7.05
CA ASN A 72 9.27 -6.07 -7.71
C ASN A 72 8.57 -4.78 -8.15
N PRO A 73 9.08 -3.59 -7.79
CA PRO A 73 8.50 -2.32 -8.25
C PRO A 73 8.37 -2.22 -9.77
N TYR A 74 9.27 -2.83 -10.54
CA TYR A 74 9.23 -2.82 -12.01
C TYR A 74 8.05 -3.62 -12.59
N ASP A 75 7.53 -4.57 -11.82
CA ASP A 75 6.40 -5.41 -12.21
C ASP A 75 5.06 -4.75 -11.84
N ILE A 76 5.05 -3.55 -11.27
CA ILE A 76 3.81 -2.87 -10.90
C ILE A 76 3.25 -2.14 -12.12
N GLU A 77 2.02 -2.46 -12.51
CA GLU A 77 1.27 -1.76 -13.55
C GLU A 77 0.64 -0.49 -12.98
N SER A 78 -0.03 -0.62 -11.83
CA SER A 78 -0.67 0.51 -11.18
C SER A 78 -0.86 0.29 -9.69
N ILE A 79 -0.88 1.39 -8.94
CA ILE A 79 -1.27 1.41 -7.53
C ILE A 79 -2.46 2.34 -7.34
N GLN A 80 -3.41 1.89 -6.54
CA GLN A 80 -4.60 2.63 -6.12
C GLN A 80 -4.75 2.55 -4.61
N VAL A 81 -5.23 3.64 -4.01
CA VAL A 81 -5.47 3.73 -2.57
C VAL A 81 -6.94 3.98 -2.36
N LEU A 82 -7.60 3.03 -1.70
CA LEU A 82 -9.00 3.07 -1.33
C LEU A 82 -9.10 3.56 0.11
N LYS A 83 -9.76 4.70 0.29
CA LYS A 83 -9.92 5.37 1.59
C LYS A 83 -11.38 5.49 2.02
N ASP A 84 -12.31 5.37 1.08
CA ASP A 84 -13.73 5.56 1.31
C ASP A 84 -14.39 4.23 1.71
N ALA A 85 -15.35 4.30 2.63
CA ALA A 85 -15.97 3.12 3.21
C ALA A 85 -16.66 2.22 2.16
N ALA A 86 -17.18 2.80 1.08
CA ALA A 86 -17.78 2.05 -0.01
C ALA A 86 -16.75 1.18 -0.77
N ASP A 87 -15.56 1.72 -1.00
CA ASP A 87 -14.49 1.04 -1.73
C ASP A 87 -13.80 -0.03 -0.86
N THR A 88 -13.75 0.18 0.45
CA THR A 88 -13.13 -0.76 1.39
C THR A 88 -14.09 -1.82 1.93
N ALA A 89 -15.41 -1.65 1.74
CA ALA A 89 -16.44 -2.59 2.21
C ALA A 89 -16.23 -4.03 1.73
N ILE A 90 -15.76 -4.20 0.49
CA ILE A 90 -15.47 -5.52 -0.09
C ILE A 90 -14.33 -6.26 0.63
N TYR A 91 -13.49 -5.53 1.37
CA TYR A 91 -12.37 -6.07 2.15
C TYR A 91 -12.68 -6.20 3.65
N GLY A 92 -13.91 -5.88 4.07
CA GLY A 92 -14.40 -6.04 5.43
C GLY A 92 -13.59 -5.26 6.47
N MET A 93 -13.52 -5.79 7.70
CA MET A 93 -12.79 -5.13 8.81
C MET A 93 -11.30 -4.90 8.53
N ARG A 94 -10.69 -5.69 7.64
CA ARG A 94 -9.28 -5.53 7.25
C ARG A 94 -9.05 -4.26 6.44
N GLY A 95 -10.05 -3.81 5.69
CA GLY A 95 -10.03 -2.56 4.93
C GLY A 95 -10.40 -1.31 5.74
N ALA A 96 -10.73 -1.44 7.03
CA ALA A 96 -11.13 -0.32 7.88
C ALA A 96 -10.02 0.74 8.03
N ASN A 97 -8.76 0.34 7.88
CA ASN A 97 -7.62 1.26 7.89
C ASN A 97 -7.24 1.78 6.48
N GLY A 98 -8.10 1.56 5.49
CA GLY A 98 -7.81 1.79 4.08
C GLY A 98 -7.16 0.57 3.40
N VAL A 99 -7.23 0.55 2.07
CA VAL A 99 -6.74 -0.55 1.24
C VAL A 99 -5.83 0.00 0.15
N ILE A 100 -4.67 -0.60 -0.02
CA ILE A 100 -3.74 -0.29 -1.10
C ILE A 100 -3.79 -1.43 -2.10
N VAL A 101 -4.40 -1.16 -3.25
CA VAL A 101 -4.53 -2.13 -4.35
C VAL A 101 -3.37 -1.94 -5.31
N ILE A 102 -2.60 -3.01 -5.49
CA ILE A 102 -1.47 -3.11 -6.39
C ILE A 102 -1.86 -4.08 -7.48
N LYS A 103 -1.74 -3.63 -8.73
CA LYS A 103 -1.92 -4.46 -9.90
C LYS A 103 -0.57 -4.66 -10.56
N THR A 104 -0.18 -5.90 -10.79
CA THR A 104 1.08 -6.22 -11.47
C THR A 104 0.89 -6.28 -12.98
N LYS A 105 1.95 -5.95 -13.72
CA LYS A 105 2.05 -6.16 -15.16
C LYS A 105 1.96 -7.67 -15.39
N ARG A 106 1.02 -8.10 -16.24
CA ARG A 106 0.93 -9.52 -16.59
C ARG A 106 2.26 -9.96 -17.22
N PRO A 107 2.86 -11.08 -16.81
CA PRO A 107 4.00 -11.62 -17.53
C PRO A 107 3.53 -12.03 -18.94
N GLY A 108 3.86 -11.24 -19.96
CA GLY A 108 3.61 -11.59 -21.36
C GLY A 108 2.99 -10.55 -22.30
N ARG A 109 3.12 -9.23 -22.06
CA ARG A 109 2.88 -8.22 -23.11
C ARG A 109 3.91 -7.11 -23.09
#